data_AF-A0A497TQ79-F1
#
_entry.id   AF-A0A497TQ79-F1
#
_cell.length_a   1.000
_cell.length_b   1.000
_cell.length_c   1.000
_cell.angle_alpha   90.00
_cell.angle_beta   90.00
_cell.angle_gamma   90.00
#
_symmetry.space_group_name_H-M   'P 1'
#
loop_
_entity.id
_entity.type
_entity.pdbx_description
1 polymer ?
#
loop_
_entity_poly.entity_id
_entity_poly.type
_entity_poly.pdbx_seq_one_letter_code
_entity_poly.pdbx_strand_id
1 'polypeptide(L)'
;MMKTFWRIAPANKDDKALNGRQSITRGVGFVNKLRPGHGLVMAGWDEESRLGRCHAFGVVMSVNAPEGSVEATWCPSDALFRPLPAGMRWWRDEKGWFGFATTVVERYMLPALFAEKFPELEKLSYGKVIKADRSQVKSGAVRIEGFVYLIKSPYGYKIGKSVNMKQRAQLFSVKLPFQIEVIHYAKFDDYTEAERTLHRKFQDKRLEGEWFDLAPEDIEYIKSQGREMDVSGL
;
A
#
# COMPACT_ATOMS: atom_id res chain seq x y z
N MET A 1 18.08 0.48 10.66
CA MET A 1 17.11 1.15 11.56
C MET A 1 15.69 0.92 11.07
N MET A 2 14.81 0.44 11.95
CA MET A 2 13.40 0.13 11.66
C MET A 2 12.60 1.40 11.32
N LYS A 3 11.92 1.41 10.16
CA LYS A 3 11.20 2.60 9.66
C LYS A 3 9.67 2.46 9.67
N THR A 4 9.14 1.25 9.83
CA THR A 4 7.71 1.00 9.70
C THR A 4 7.20 0.17 10.86
N PHE A 5 6.16 0.69 11.52
CA PHE A 5 5.56 0.12 12.71
C PHE A 5 4.06 -0.04 12.53
N TRP A 6 3.53 -1.18 12.97
CA TRP A 6 2.12 -1.54 12.83
C TRP A 6 1.53 -1.83 14.19
N ARG A 7 0.34 -1.27 14.48
CA ARG A 7 -0.50 -1.74 15.58
C ARG A 7 -1.33 -2.92 15.10
N ILE A 8 -1.45 -3.93 15.94
CA ILE A 8 -2.38 -5.06 15.79
C ILE A 8 -3.19 -5.19 17.09
N ALA A 9 -4.51 -5.31 16.97
CA ALA A 9 -5.38 -5.62 18.10
C ALA A 9 -5.22 -7.11 18.49
N PRO A 10 -5.21 -7.43 19.79
CA PRO A 10 -5.27 -8.82 20.24
C PRO A 10 -6.64 -9.40 19.89
N ALA A 11 -6.66 -10.54 19.20
CA ALA A 11 -7.87 -11.28 18.85
C ALA A 11 -8.27 -12.29 19.93
N ASN A 12 -7.31 -12.77 20.73
CA ASN A 12 -7.52 -13.76 21.78
C ASN A 12 -6.59 -13.52 22.98
N LYS A 13 -6.63 -14.43 23.96
CA LYS A 13 -5.75 -14.37 25.14
C LYS A 13 -4.30 -14.69 24.80
N ASP A 14 -4.05 -15.55 23.82
CA ASP A 14 -2.70 -15.96 23.42
C ASP A 14 -1.91 -14.79 22.82
N ASP A 15 -2.59 -13.95 22.03
CA ASP A 15 -2.02 -12.69 21.52
C ASP A 15 -1.54 -11.76 22.64
N LYS A 16 -2.15 -11.82 23.83
CA LYS A 16 -1.77 -11.01 24.98
C LYS A 16 -0.58 -11.59 25.75
N ALA A 17 -0.16 -12.81 25.43
CA ALA A 17 0.90 -13.55 26.10
C ALA A 17 2.08 -13.91 25.17
N LEU A 18 2.19 -13.24 24.01
CA LEU A 18 3.24 -13.49 23.03
C LEU A 18 4.64 -13.21 23.59
N ASN A 19 5.54 -14.18 23.41
CA ASN A 19 6.93 -14.10 23.87
C ASN A 19 7.86 -14.97 23.00
N GLY A 20 9.06 -14.48 22.71
CA GLY A 20 10.03 -15.18 21.89
C GLY A 20 9.57 -15.35 20.45
N ARG A 21 10.13 -16.34 19.75
CA ARG A 21 9.84 -16.59 18.33
C ARG A 21 8.51 -17.34 18.19
N GLN A 22 7.49 -16.66 17.69
CA GLN A 22 6.15 -17.22 17.53
C GLN A 22 5.49 -16.70 16.26
N SER A 23 4.64 -17.54 15.65
CA SER A 23 3.84 -17.18 14.49
C SER A 23 2.43 -16.78 14.90
N ILE A 24 1.92 -15.72 14.28
CA ILE A 24 0.51 -15.34 14.40
C ILE A 24 -0.16 -15.37 13.01
N THR A 25 -1.44 -15.70 12.99
CA THR A 25 -2.26 -15.65 11.77
C THR A 25 -3.15 -14.42 11.80
N ARG A 26 -3.21 -13.69 10.68
CA ARG A 26 -4.06 -12.52 10.48
C ARG A 26 -4.59 -12.51 9.05
N GLY A 27 -5.60 -11.68 8.79
CA GLY A 27 -6.18 -11.55 7.45
C GLY A 27 -5.11 -11.27 6.39
N VAL A 28 -5.19 -11.96 5.26
CA VAL A 28 -4.22 -11.90 4.14
C VAL A 28 -3.97 -10.45 3.68
N GLY A 29 -4.98 -9.57 3.76
CA GLY A 29 -4.84 -8.14 3.45
C GLY A 29 -3.87 -7.37 4.35
N PHE A 30 -3.75 -7.74 5.63
CA PHE A 30 -2.76 -7.18 6.55
C PHE A 30 -1.39 -7.79 6.32
N VAL A 31 -1.31 -9.12 6.25
CA VAL A 31 -0.05 -9.86 6.14
C VAL A 31 0.70 -9.49 4.86
N ASN A 32 -0.02 -9.22 3.76
CA ASN A 32 0.56 -8.71 2.51
C ASN A 32 1.28 -7.35 2.64
N LYS A 33 0.97 -6.56 3.67
CA LYS A 33 1.64 -5.28 3.94
C LYS A 33 2.91 -5.43 4.78
N LEU A 34 3.11 -6.58 5.43
CA LEU A 34 4.26 -6.81 6.28
C LEU A 34 5.50 -7.18 5.46
N ARG A 35 6.66 -6.78 5.98
CA ARG A 35 7.98 -7.17 5.49
C ARG A 35 8.85 -7.53 6.69
N PRO A 36 9.82 -8.45 6.54
CA PRO A 36 10.85 -8.68 7.54
C PRO A 36 11.52 -7.38 7.96
N GLY A 37 11.75 -7.25 9.26
CA GLY A 37 12.23 -6.01 9.88
C GLY A 37 11.17 -4.94 10.08
N HIS A 38 9.88 -5.18 9.83
CA HIS A 38 8.81 -4.31 10.35
C HIS A 38 8.63 -4.51 11.86
N GLY A 39 8.26 -3.44 12.55
CA GLY A 39 7.85 -3.49 13.95
C GLY A 39 6.35 -3.73 14.10
N LEU A 40 5.99 -4.62 15.02
CA LEU A 40 4.63 -4.94 15.40
C LEU A 40 4.40 -4.53 16.85
N VAL A 41 3.28 -3.88 17.10
CA VAL A 41 2.83 -3.49 18.43
C VAL A 41 1.49 -4.19 18.66
N MET A 42 1.51 -5.27 19.45
CA MET A 42 0.30 -5.97 19.86
C MET A 42 -0.34 -5.14 20.97
N ALA A 43 -1.42 -4.43 20.66
CA ALA A 43 -2.02 -3.50 21.60
C ALA A 43 -3.55 -3.43 21.50
N GLY A 44 -4.20 -3.60 22.64
CA GLY A 44 -5.65 -3.39 22.82
C GLY A 44 -5.98 -1.93 23.08
N TRP A 45 -7.22 -1.54 22.81
CA TRP A 45 -7.76 -0.25 23.24
C TRP A 45 -8.55 -0.44 24.52
N ASP A 46 -8.33 0.43 25.50
CA ASP A 46 -9.11 0.48 26.73
C ASP A 46 -9.97 1.75 26.73
N GLU A 47 -11.28 1.57 26.75
CA GLU A 47 -12.25 2.66 26.60
C GLU A 47 -12.34 3.52 27.86
N GLU A 48 -12.18 2.91 29.05
CA GLU A 48 -12.24 3.60 30.33
C GLU A 48 -11.04 4.54 30.53
N SER A 49 -9.82 4.01 30.40
CA SER A 49 -8.61 4.83 30.53
C SER A 49 -8.29 5.67 29.28
N ARG A 50 -8.93 5.37 28.15
CA ARG A 50 -8.63 5.95 26.82
C ARG A 50 -7.16 5.77 26.43
N LEU A 51 -6.60 4.60 26.75
CA LEU A 51 -5.23 4.24 26.45
C LEU A 51 -5.17 3.00 25.57
N GLY A 52 -4.17 2.99 24.68
CA GLY A 52 -3.73 1.80 23.99
C GLY A 52 -2.80 1.00 24.88
N ARG A 53 -3.24 -0.16 25.39
CA ARG A 53 -2.40 -1.06 26.19
C ARG A 53 -1.63 -2.00 25.27
N CYS A 54 -0.31 -1.85 25.24
CA CYS A 54 0.57 -2.83 24.64
C CYS A 54 0.62 -4.10 25.50
N HIS A 55 0.68 -5.25 24.83
CA HIS A 55 0.89 -6.56 25.43
C HIS A 55 2.23 -7.15 25.01
N ALA A 56 2.67 -6.87 23.78
CA ALA A 56 3.97 -7.29 23.27
C ALA A 56 4.42 -6.40 22.10
N PHE A 57 5.73 -6.23 21.98
CA PHE A 57 6.38 -5.75 20.78
C PHE A 57 6.87 -6.94 19.97
N GLY A 58 6.86 -6.86 18.65
CA GLY A 58 7.26 -7.94 17.76
C GLY A 58 8.08 -7.44 16.59
N VAL A 59 9.14 -8.16 16.24
CA VAL A 59 9.94 -7.89 15.03
C VAL A 59 9.62 -8.96 14.00
N VAL A 60 9.15 -8.55 12.82
CA VAL A 60 8.81 -9.51 11.76
C VAL A 60 10.08 -10.21 11.29
N MET A 61 10.09 -11.53 11.40
CA MET A 61 11.20 -12.39 10.97
C MET A 61 10.94 -12.95 9.57
N SER A 62 9.74 -13.47 9.33
CA SER A 62 9.31 -13.99 8.03
C SER A 62 7.81 -13.81 7.83
N VAL A 63 7.37 -13.81 6.57
CA VAL A 63 5.96 -13.58 6.20
C VAL A 63 5.55 -14.67 5.21
N ASN A 64 4.47 -15.38 5.51
CA ASN A 64 3.79 -16.31 4.60
C ASN A 64 2.43 -15.69 4.23
N ALA A 65 2.44 -14.93 3.14
CA ALA A 65 1.26 -14.22 2.67
C ALA A 65 0.10 -15.14 2.25
N PRO A 66 0.32 -16.27 1.54
CA PRO A 66 -0.72 -17.23 1.21
C PRO A 66 -1.52 -17.74 2.40
N GLU A 67 -0.83 -18.11 3.49
CA GLU A 67 -1.47 -18.64 4.70
C GLU A 67 -1.94 -17.53 5.66
N GLY A 68 -1.64 -16.27 5.35
CA GLY A 68 -1.92 -15.17 6.26
C GLY A 68 -1.16 -15.31 7.59
N SER A 69 0.00 -15.95 7.59
CA SER A 69 0.81 -16.15 8.80
C SER A 69 2.07 -15.28 8.76
N VAL A 70 2.44 -14.76 9.92
CA VAL A 70 3.67 -13.98 10.12
C VAL A 70 4.41 -14.52 11.32
N GLU A 71 5.67 -14.86 11.12
CA GLU A 71 6.58 -15.23 12.18
C GLU A 71 7.28 -13.97 12.69
N ALA A 72 7.22 -13.74 13.99
CA ALA A 72 7.88 -12.62 14.63
C ALA A 72 8.57 -13.06 15.92
N THR A 73 9.62 -12.33 16.29
CA THR A 73 10.20 -12.43 17.63
C THR A 73 9.53 -11.40 18.51
N TRP A 74 8.84 -11.87 19.54
CA TRP A 74 8.03 -11.08 20.46
C TRP A 74 8.74 -10.84 21.79
N CYS A 75 8.52 -9.65 22.35
CA CYS A 75 8.95 -9.26 23.69
C CYS A 75 7.72 -8.71 24.42
N PRO A 76 7.27 -9.36 25.51
CA PRO A 76 6.15 -8.88 26.32
C PRO A 76 6.38 -7.44 26.81
N SER A 77 5.31 -6.67 26.89
CA SER A 77 5.36 -5.32 27.45
C SER A 77 3.98 -4.88 27.89
N ASP A 78 3.93 -3.99 28.86
CA ASP A 78 2.75 -3.31 29.38
C ASP A 78 2.69 -1.82 29.01
N ALA A 79 3.47 -1.42 27.99
CA ALA A 79 3.59 -0.02 27.57
C ALA A 79 2.22 0.58 27.23
N LEU A 80 2.00 1.84 27.63
CA LEU A 80 0.74 2.54 27.41
C LEU A 80 0.90 3.63 26.37
N PHE A 81 0.02 3.64 25.37
CA PHE A 81 0.00 4.62 24.31
C PHE A 81 -1.20 5.55 24.47
N ARG A 82 -0.94 6.86 24.52
CA ARG A 82 -2.00 7.87 24.60
C ARG A 82 -2.21 8.55 23.25
N PRO A 83 -3.21 8.14 22.44
CA PRO A 83 -3.50 8.82 21.19
C PRO A 83 -4.11 10.19 21.41
N LEU A 84 -3.82 11.12 20.49
CA LEU A 84 -4.56 12.37 20.38
C LEU A 84 -6.02 12.10 19.97
N PRO A 85 -6.95 13.05 20.16
CA PRO A 85 -8.36 12.82 19.86
C PRO A 85 -8.65 12.32 18.44
N ALA A 86 -8.02 12.91 17.42
CA ALA A 86 -8.11 12.45 16.04
C ALA A 86 -7.49 11.06 15.80
N GLY A 87 -6.58 10.63 16.67
CA GLY A 87 -5.93 9.32 16.65
C GLY A 87 -6.77 8.21 17.28
N MET A 88 -7.65 8.53 18.24
CA MET A 88 -8.46 7.53 18.95
C MET A 88 -9.35 6.71 18.01
N ARG A 89 -9.86 7.31 16.94
CA ARG A 89 -10.71 6.62 15.95
C ARG A 89 -10.02 5.37 15.38
N TRP A 90 -8.70 5.39 15.21
CA TRP A 90 -7.93 4.26 14.67
C TRP A 90 -7.76 3.13 15.67
N TRP A 91 -7.80 3.44 16.97
CA TRP A 91 -7.74 2.45 18.04
C TRP A 91 -9.05 1.69 18.20
N ARG A 92 -10.17 2.39 17.94
CA ARG A 92 -11.54 1.85 17.94
C ARG A 92 -11.94 1.19 16.61
N ASP A 93 -11.13 1.32 15.57
CA ASP A 93 -11.43 0.79 14.23
C ASP A 93 -11.56 -0.74 14.26
N GLU A 94 -12.69 -1.25 13.75
CA GLU A 94 -13.03 -2.67 13.67
C GLU A 94 -12.05 -3.48 12.84
N LYS A 95 -11.32 -2.83 11.91
CA LYS A 95 -10.24 -3.43 11.14
C LYS A 95 -9.15 -4.04 12.03
N GLY A 96 -8.98 -3.52 13.25
CA GLY A 96 -8.09 -4.11 14.24
C GLY A 96 -6.59 -3.93 13.97
N TRP A 97 -6.19 -3.20 12.93
CA TRP A 97 -4.79 -2.88 12.65
C TRP A 97 -4.63 -1.59 11.86
N PHE A 98 -3.51 -0.90 12.08
CA PHE A 98 -3.12 0.28 11.32
C PHE A 98 -1.60 0.48 11.37
N GLY A 99 -1.06 1.23 10.41
CA GLY A 99 0.34 1.68 10.44
C GLY A 99 0.45 2.98 11.22
N PHE A 100 1.46 3.10 12.08
CA PHE A 100 1.73 4.37 12.76
C PHE A 100 2.26 5.40 11.75
N ALA A 101 1.70 6.61 11.76
CA ALA A 101 2.26 7.73 11.01
C ALA A 101 3.62 8.13 11.58
N THR A 102 4.53 8.65 10.76
CA THR A 102 5.91 9.02 11.16
C THR A 102 5.95 9.91 12.41
N THR A 103 5.09 10.93 12.48
CA THR A 103 4.99 11.84 13.63
C THR A 103 4.51 11.14 14.91
N VAL A 104 3.71 10.07 14.78
CA VAL A 104 3.26 9.26 15.92
C VAL A 104 4.35 8.28 16.35
N VAL A 105 5.09 7.70 15.39
CA VAL A 105 6.26 6.85 15.65
C VAL A 105 7.28 7.59 16.50
N GLU A 106 7.58 8.84 16.14
CA GLU A 106 8.50 9.72 16.87
C GLU A 106 7.96 10.07 18.26
N ARG A 107 6.71 10.53 18.36
CA ARG A 107 6.09 10.89 19.65
C ARG A 107 6.04 9.73 20.64
N TYR A 108 5.81 8.52 20.15
CA TYR A 108 5.82 7.30 20.98
C TYR A 108 7.21 6.70 21.14
N MET A 109 8.23 7.29 20.53
CA MET A 109 9.61 6.80 20.57
C MET A 109 9.73 5.32 20.21
N LEU A 110 8.92 4.84 19.25
CA LEU A 110 8.89 3.42 18.90
C LEU A 110 10.28 2.89 18.49
N PRO A 111 11.11 3.62 17.72
CA PRO A 111 12.46 3.13 17.41
C PRO A 111 13.30 2.86 18.66
N ALA A 112 13.22 3.74 19.68
CA ALA A 112 13.96 3.58 20.93
C ALA A 112 13.41 2.41 21.77
N LEU A 113 12.08 2.30 21.90
CA LEU A 113 11.45 1.18 22.62
C LEU A 113 11.78 -0.18 21.98
N PHE A 114 11.87 -0.25 20.65
CA PHE A 114 12.30 -1.46 19.96
C PHE A 114 13.80 -1.73 20.14
N ALA A 115 14.65 -0.71 20.11
CA ALA A 115 16.08 -0.89 20.37
C ALA A 115 16.34 -1.39 21.80
N GLU A 116 15.60 -0.89 22.79
CA GLU A 116 15.66 -1.34 24.18
C GLU A 116 15.23 -2.81 24.33
N LYS A 117 14.12 -3.19 23.70
CA LYS A 117 13.55 -4.54 23.83
C LYS A 117 14.22 -5.59 22.97
N PHE A 118 14.92 -5.17 21.92
CA PHE A 118 15.65 -6.03 21.00
C PHE A 118 17.08 -5.50 20.84
N PRO A 119 17.93 -5.57 21.87
CA PRO A 119 19.30 -5.03 21.80
C PRO A 119 20.16 -5.75 20.75
N GLU A 120 19.78 -6.96 20.35
CA GLU A 120 20.45 -7.74 19.31
C GLU A 120 19.80 -7.60 17.93
N LEU A 121 18.91 -6.61 17.73
CA LEU A 121 18.17 -6.43 16.46
C LEU A 121 19.10 -6.34 15.25
N GLU A 122 20.27 -5.72 15.40
CA GLU A 122 21.26 -5.59 14.31
C GLU A 122 21.97 -6.91 13.97
N LYS A 123 21.93 -7.89 14.87
CA LYS A 123 22.50 -9.23 14.68
C LYS A 123 21.47 -10.25 14.17
N LEU A 124 20.18 -9.90 14.14
CA LEU A 124 19.12 -10.81 13.69
C LEU A 124 19.20 -11.06 12.19
N SER A 125 19.26 -12.34 11.80
CA SER A 125 19.07 -12.76 10.41
C SER A 125 17.59 -12.80 10.08
N TYR A 126 17.15 -11.97 9.13
CA TYR A 126 15.76 -11.97 8.66
C TYR A 126 15.51 -13.11 7.66
N GLY A 127 14.37 -13.79 7.80
CA GLY A 127 13.93 -14.81 6.87
C GLY A 127 13.39 -14.22 5.55
N LYS A 128 13.17 -15.08 4.56
CA LYS A 128 12.61 -14.67 3.26
C LYS A 128 11.12 -14.33 3.42
N VAL A 129 10.64 -13.38 2.61
CA VAL A 129 9.20 -13.21 2.37
C VAL A 129 8.74 -14.35 1.48
N ILE A 130 7.95 -15.28 2.02
CA ILE A 130 7.25 -16.29 1.23
C ILE A 130 6.01 -15.61 0.66
N LYS A 131 6.21 -15.04 -0.53
CA LYS A 131 5.08 -14.67 -1.39
C LYS A 131 4.53 -15.96 -1.98
N ALA A 132 3.24 -15.98 -2.31
CA ALA A 132 2.73 -16.98 -3.23
C ALA A 132 3.69 -17.10 -4.42
N ASP A 133 4.05 -18.32 -4.79
CA ASP A 133 4.78 -18.57 -6.02
C ASP A 133 3.94 -18.04 -7.19
N ARG A 134 4.33 -16.87 -7.70
CA ARG A 134 3.70 -16.25 -8.87
C ARG A 134 4.15 -16.92 -10.18
N SER A 135 5.03 -17.92 -10.12
CA SER A 135 5.55 -18.60 -11.30
C SER A 135 4.68 -19.77 -11.79
N GLN A 136 3.67 -20.21 -11.03
CA GLN A 136 2.70 -21.23 -11.49
C GLN A 136 1.23 -20.77 -11.61
N VAL A 137 0.91 -19.49 -11.38
CA VAL A 137 -0.41 -18.93 -11.75
C VAL A 137 -0.25 -17.93 -12.90
N LYS A 138 0.02 -18.45 -14.10
CA LYS A 138 -0.49 -17.82 -15.31
C LYS A 138 -2.00 -18.09 -15.37
N SER A 139 -2.77 -17.07 -15.01
CA SER A 139 -4.15 -16.73 -15.46
C SER A 139 -5.05 -16.40 -14.28
N GLY A 140 -5.45 -15.13 -14.22
CA GLY A 140 -6.35 -14.61 -13.21
C GLY A 140 -5.99 -13.20 -12.73
N ALA A 141 -5.28 -12.38 -13.51
CA ALA A 141 -5.45 -10.95 -13.36
C ALA A 141 -6.96 -10.70 -13.44
N VAL A 142 -7.56 -10.14 -12.40
CA VAL A 142 -8.93 -9.65 -12.51
C VAL A 142 -8.88 -8.66 -13.67
N ARG A 143 -9.43 -9.06 -14.82
CA ARG A 143 -9.56 -8.22 -16.00
C ARG A 143 -10.62 -7.20 -15.66
N ILE A 144 -10.19 -6.12 -15.03
CA ILE A 144 -11.08 -5.01 -14.72
C ILE A 144 -11.13 -4.20 -15.99
N GLU A 145 -12.31 -4.10 -16.59
CA GLU A 145 -12.53 -3.18 -17.69
C GLU A 145 -12.34 -1.74 -17.20
N GLY A 146 -11.75 -0.90 -18.04
CA GLY A 146 -11.58 0.51 -17.71
C GLY A 146 -10.93 1.26 -18.86
N PHE A 147 -10.48 2.47 -18.57
CA PHE A 147 -9.99 3.40 -19.58
C PHE A 147 -8.51 3.66 -19.38
N VAL A 148 -7.79 3.71 -20.49
CA VAL A 148 -6.48 4.36 -20.58
C VAL A 148 -6.70 5.65 -21.37
N TYR A 149 -6.13 6.74 -20.86
CA TYR A 149 -6.28 8.06 -21.44
C TYR A 149 -4.91 8.69 -21.69
N LEU A 150 -4.89 9.61 -22.65
CA LEU A 150 -3.75 10.42 -23.04
C LEU A 150 -4.09 11.89 -22.81
N ILE A 151 -3.28 12.57 -22.01
CA ILE A 151 -3.41 14.00 -21.74
C ILE A 151 -2.19 14.73 -22.30
N LYS A 152 -2.40 15.88 -22.91
CA LYS A 152 -1.36 16.81 -23.32
C LYS A 152 -1.24 17.95 -22.33
N SER A 153 -0.02 18.33 -22.05
CA SER A 153 0.37 19.56 -21.37
C SER A 153 1.42 20.30 -22.19
N PRO A 154 1.79 21.54 -21.82
CA PRO A 154 2.92 22.23 -22.45
C PRO A 154 4.26 21.49 -22.32
N TYR A 155 4.39 20.57 -21.36
CA TYR A 155 5.64 19.90 -21.01
C TYR A 155 5.71 18.44 -21.46
N GLY A 156 4.72 17.97 -22.22
CA GLY A 156 4.65 16.60 -22.72
C GLY A 156 3.31 15.92 -22.45
N TYR A 157 3.30 14.60 -22.59
CA TYR A 157 2.09 13.79 -22.59
C TYR A 157 2.03 12.84 -21.41
N LYS A 158 0.84 12.67 -20.82
CA LYS A 158 0.61 11.74 -19.72
C LYS A 158 -0.24 10.57 -20.19
N ILE A 159 0.25 9.35 -19.96
CA ILE A 159 -0.52 8.11 -20.14
C ILE A 159 -1.01 7.68 -18.77
N GLY A 160 -2.31 7.75 -18.53
CA GLY A 160 -2.92 7.38 -17.25
C GLY A 160 -4.12 6.47 -17.44
N LYS A 161 -4.65 5.97 -16.32
CA LYS A 161 -5.79 5.06 -16.34
C LYS A 161 -6.87 5.41 -15.31
N SER A 162 -8.10 5.03 -15.60
CA SER A 162 -9.25 5.23 -14.71
C SER A 162 -10.34 4.20 -14.97
N VAL A 163 -11.06 3.80 -13.92
CA VAL A 163 -12.31 3.04 -14.04
C VAL A 163 -13.51 3.92 -14.41
N ASN A 164 -13.44 5.23 -14.13
CA ASN A 164 -14.49 6.20 -14.42
C ASN A 164 -13.91 7.40 -15.16
N MET A 165 -14.04 7.42 -16.49
CA MET A 165 -13.50 8.50 -17.30
C MET A 165 -14.29 9.81 -17.14
N LYS A 166 -15.60 9.77 -16.85
CA LYS A 166 -16.44 10.97 -16.67
C LYS A 166 -15.97 11.82 -15.47
N GLN A 167 -15.83 11.18 -14.30
CA GLN A 167 -15.32 11.86 -13.11
C GLN A 167 -13.87 12.32 -13.29
N ARG A 168 -13.08 11.53 -14.01
CA ARG A 168 -11.67 11.86 -14.28
C ARG A 168 -11.53 13.05 -15.24
N ALA A 169 -12.37 13.14 -16.26
CA ALA A 169 -12.45 14.29 -17.17
C ALA A 169 -12.89 15.57 -16.43
N GLN A 170 -13.89 15.48 -15.54
CA GLN A 170 -14.29 16.60 -14.68
C GLN A 170 -13.15 17.12 -13.80
N LEU A 171 -12.31 16.21 -13.26
CA LEU A 171 -11.12 16.60 -12.50
C LEU A 171 -10.07 17.35 -13.35
N PHE A 172 -10.05 17.12 -14.67
CA PHE A 172 -9.16 17.85 -15.58
C PHE A 172 -9.73 19.21 -16.02
N SER A 173 -11.06 19.41 -15.90
CA SER A 173 -11.72 20.69 -16.16
C SER A 173 -11.59 21.71 -15.01
N VAL A 174 -11.05 21.31 -13.86
CA VAL A 174 -10.75 22.22 -12.75
C VAL A 174 -9.53 23.07 -13.11
N LYS A 175 -9.53 24.37 -12.76
CA LYS A 175 -8.43 25.30 -13.05
C LYS A 175 -7.11 24.82 -12.43
N LEU A 176 -6.30 24.13 -13.22
CA LEU A 176 -4.88 23.90 -12.94
C LEU A 176 -4.08 25.16 -13.30
N PRO A 177 -2.90 25.38 -12.69
CA PRO A 177 -2.02 26.50 -13.04
C PRO A 177 -1.49 26.45 -14.48
N PHE A 178 -1.73 25.36 -15.20
CA PHE A 178 -1.45 25.17 -16.62
C PHE A 178 -2.61 24.43 -17.30
N GLN A 179 -2.85 24.72 -18.58
CA GLN A 179 -3.88 24.05 -19.36
C GLN A 179 -3.48 22.60 -19.65
N ILE A 180 -4.41 21.67 -19.43
CA ILE A 180 -4.27 20.27 -19.83
C ILE A 180 -5.43 19.91 -20.76
N GLU A 181 -5.14 19.11 -21.77
CA GLU A 181 -6.11 18.69 -22.78
C GLU A 181 -6.17 17.17 -22.85
N VAL A 182 -7.35 16.58 -22.76
CA VAL A 182 -7.54 15.13 -22.96
C VAL A 182 -7.55 14.88 -24.47
N ILE A 183 -6.46 14.31 -24.99
CA ILE A 183 -6.28 14.05 -26.42
C ILE A 183 -7.03 12.81 -26.87
N HIS A 184 -7.04 11.77 -26.04
CA HIS A 184 -7.66 10.50 -26.37
C HIS A 184 -7.95 9.69 -25.11
N TYR A 185 -8.92 8.80 -25.19
CA TYR A 185 -9.10 7.71 -24.23
C TYR A 185 -9.79 6.54 -24.95
N ALA A 186 -9.43 5.33 -24.55
CA ALA A 186 -10.03 4.12 -25.10
C ALA A 186 -10.36 3.13 -23.98
N LYS A 187 -11.35 2.28 -24.22
CA LYS A 187 -11.76 1.23 -23.28
C LYS A 187 -10.94 -0.04 -23.50
N PHE A 188 -10.48 -0.64 -22.41
CA PHE A 188 -9.70 -1.87 -22.39
C PHE A 188 -10.33 -2.88 -21.45
N ASP A 189 -10.26 -4.16 -21.83
CA ASP A 189 -10.74 -5.28 -21.01
C ASP A 189 -9.88 -5.47 -19.76
N ASP A 190 -8.59 -5.13 -19.89
CA ASP A 190 -7.64 -5.01 -18.80
C ASP A 190 -6.88 -3.69 -18.96
N TYR A 191 -7.46 -2.63 -18.40
CA TYR A 191 -6.87 -1.29 -18.49
C TYR A 191 -5.54 -1.17 -17.73
N THR A 192 -5.29 -2.07 -16.76
CA THR A 192 -4.03 -2.10 -16.01
C THR A 192 -2.92 -2.70 -16.87
N GLU A 193 -3.20 -3.77 -17.60
CA GLU A 193 -2.24 -4.35 -18.52
C GLU A 193 -1.98 -3.44 -19.73
N ALA A 194 -3.02 -2.79 -20.25
CA ALA A 194 -2.90 -1.84 -21.35
C ALA A 194 -1.97 -0.66 -21.00
N GLU A 195 -2.20 0.00 -19.86
CA GLU A 195 -1.35 1.11 -19.40
C GLU A 195 0.10 0.66 -19.15
N ARG A 196 0.29 -0.51 -18.51
CA ARG A 196 1.62 -1.08 -18.29
C ARG A 196 2.36 -1.38 -19.60
N THR A 197 1.64 -1.84 -20.61
CA THR A 197 2.20 -2.15 -21.94
C THR A 197 2.63 -0.86 -22.65
N LEU A 198 1.80 0.18 -22.61
CA LEU A 198 2.11 1.48 -23.19
C LEU A 198 3.29 2.16 -22.48
N HIS A 199 3.32 2.15 -21.14
CA HIS A 199 4.45 2.68 -20.36
C HIS A 199 5.77 1.97 -20.70
N ARG A 200 5.72 0.64 -20.91
CA ARG A 200 6.90 -0.13 -21.31
C ARG A 200 7.32 0.18 -22.74
N LYS A 201 6.37 0.32 -23.66
CA LYS A 201 6.64 0.66 -25.07
C LYS A 201 7.34 2.01 -25.21
N PHE A 202 6.94 2.99 -24.41
CA PHE A 202 7.49 4.35 -24.46
C PHE A 202 8.46 4.65 -23.31
N GLN A 203 9.03 3.62 -22.68
CA GLN A 203 9.93 3.79 -21.53
C GLN A 203 11.14 4.68 -21.87
N ASP A 204 11.67 4.58 -23.09
CA ASP A 204 12.82 5.36 -23.55
C ASP A 204 12.48 6.85 -23.79
N LYS A 205 11.19 7.17 -23.87
CA LYS A 205 10.65 8.53 -24.03
C LYS A 205 10.08 9.09 -22.72
N ARG A 206 10.33 8.41 -21.60
CA ARG A 206 9.77 8.78 -20.30
C ARG A 206 10.49 10.00 -19.73
N LEU A 207 9.69 11.01 -19.37
CA LEU A 207 10.12 12.17 -18.61
C LEU A 207 10.03 11.84 -17.12
N GLU A 208 9.32 12.64 -16.32
CA GLU A 208 9.11 12.38 -14.89
C GLU A 208 7.79 11.67 -14.61
N GLY A 209 7.80 10.65 -13.74
CA GLY A 209 6.58 9.97 -13.31
C GLY A 209 5.88 9.26 -14.47
N GLU A 210 4.64 9.63 -14.80
CA GLU A 210 3.87 9.02 -15.91
C GLU A 210 3.82 9.95 -17.15
N TRP A 211 4.77 10.88 -17.26
CA TRP A 211 4.90 11.80 -18.39
C TRP A 211 5.92 11.29 -19.40
N PHE A 212 5.66 11.57 -20.67
CA PHE A 212 6.40 11.08 -21.83
C PHE A 212 6.55 12.18 -22.89
N ASP A 213 7.69 12.18 -23.56
CA ASP A 213 7.97 13.00 -24.75
C ASP A 213 7.55 12.22 -26.01
N LEU A 214 6.26 12.27 -26.33
CA LEU A 214 5.67 11.48 -27.42
C LEU A 214 5.68 12.26 -28.73
N ALA A 215 6.13 11.59 -29.78
CA ALA A 215 6.07 12.07 -31.15
C ALA A 215 4.66 11.84 -31.75
N PRO A 216 4.30 12.55 -32.85
CA PRO A 216 3.01 12.37 -33.52
C PRO A 216 2.68 10.90 -33.84
N GLU A 217 3.67 10.11 -34.25
CA GLU A 217 3.50 8.69 -34.60
C GLU A 217 3.16 7.84 -33.36
N ASP A 218 3.69 8.20 -32.19
CA ASP A 218 3.37 7.52 -30.94
C ASP A 218 1.93 7.80 -30.51
N ILE A 219 1.46 9.01 -30.75
CA ILE A 219 0.09 9.44 -30.44
C ILE A 219 -0.90 8.66 -31.31
N GLU A 220 -0.63 8.56 -32.61
CA GLU A 220 -1.45 7.75 -33.52
C GLU A 220 -1.42 6.26 -33.15
N TYR A 221 -0.27 5.74 -32.73
CA TYR A 221 -0.20 4.40 -32.18
C TYR A 221 -1.11 4.26 -30.95
N ILE A 222 -1.06 5.18 -29.98
CA ILE A 222 -1.91 5.11 -28.78
C ILE A 222 -3.39 5.18 -29.13
N LYS A 223 -3.79 6.04 -30.08
CA LYS A 223 -5.18 6.15 -30.55
C LYS A 223 -5.70 4.87 -31.22
N SER A 224 -4.82 4.11 -31.86
CA SER A 224 -5.17 2.82 -32.46
C SER A 224 -5.41 1.70 -31.42
N GLN A 225 -5.15 1.95 -30.13
CA GLN A 225 -5.29 0.95 -29.09
C GLN A 225 -6.63 1.04 -28.37
N GLY A 226 -7.17 -0.14 -28.01
CA GLY A 226 -8.42 -0.23 -27.26
C GLY A 226 -9.66 -0.09 -28.13
N ARG A 227 -10.83 -0.12 -27.49
CA ARG A 227 -12.12 0.08 -28.16
C ARG A 227 -12.51 1.55 -28.09
N GLU A 228 -12.74 2.16 -29.24
CA GLU A 228 -13.33 3.50 -29.33
C GLU A 228 -14.76 3.48 -28.76
N MET A 229 -15.15 4.58 -28.12
CA MET A 229 -16.51 4.80 -27.66
C MET A 229 -17.07 6.02 -28.37
N ASP A 230 -18.25 5.87 -28.95
CA ASP A 230 -18.99 6.99 -29.51
C ASP A 230 -19.37 7.97 -28.37
N VAL A 231 -19.18 9.26 -28.63
CA VAL A 231 -19.24 10.36 -27.64
C VAL A 231 -20.69 10.62 -27.18
N SER A 232 -21.66 9.86 -27.69
CA SER A 232 -23.08 9.95 -27.39
C SER A 232 -23.47 9.45 -25.98
N GLY A 233 -22.53 8.87 -25.23
CA GLY A 233 -22.75 8.34 -23.88
C GLY A 233 -22.13 9.12 -22.72
N LEU A 234 -21.67 10.36 -22.93
CA LEU A 234 -21.06 11.22 -21.90
C LEU A 234 -22.08 12.12 -21.19
#